data_AF-A0A016QRI2-F1
#
_entry.id   AF-A0A016QRI2-F1
#
_cell.length_a   1.000
_cell.length_b   1.000
_cell.length_c   1.000
_cell.angle_alpha   90.00
_cell.angle_beta   90.00
_cell.angle_gamma   90.00
#
_symmetry.space_group_name_H-M   'P 1'
#
loop_
_entity.id
_entity.type
_entity.pdbx_description
1 polymer ?
#
loop_
_entity_poly.entity_id
_entity_poly.type
_entity_poly.pdbx_seq_one_letter_code
_entity_poly.pdbx_strand_id
1 'polypeptide(L)'
;MRLRELHFGDYEGVSSAEVRHDPGYAAWQRDPWTLPAPGGESLREVAARLRGWAEELPGGTVTAFTHGAALRALLCDLFGWPVTPQPDYVLPFPYRLAHTGLTRLTREAGRWTLLTYNDHAHLED
;
A
#
# COMPACT_ATOMS: atom_id res chain seq x y z
N MET A 1 12.49 3.40 7.89
CA MET A 1 12.25 4.55 6.98
C MET A 1 10.79 4.47 6.52
N ARG A 2 9.96 5.49 6.80
CA ARG A 2 8.50 5.33 6.92
C ARG A 2 7.69 5.30 5.61
N LEU A 3 8.22 5.89 4.53
CA LEU A 3 7.53 6.02 3.23
C LEU A 3 7.95 4.97 2.19
N ARG A 4 8.84 4.04 2.54
CA ARG A 4 9.33 2.99 1.64
C ARG A 4 8.21 2.05 1.21
N GLU A 5 8.40 1.36 0.09
CA GLU A 5 7.54 0.26 -0.31
C GLU A 5 7.50 -0.84 0.76
N LEU A 6 6.48 -1.69 0.70
CA LEU A 6 6.45 -2.99 1.38
C LEU A 6 7.77 -3.74 1.17
N HIS A 7 8.41 -4.21 2.25
CA HIS A 7 9.52 -5.14 2.16
C HIS A 7 9.00 -6.54 1.81
N PHE A 8 9.20 -6.99 0.57
CA PHE A 8 8.70 -8.28 0.11
C PHE A 8 9.52 -9.48 0.61
N GLY A 9 10.62 -9.23 1.33
CA GLY A 9 11.40 -10.29 1.96
C GLY A 9 12.03 -11.20 0.92
N ASP A 10 11.91 -12.50 1.11
CA ASP A 10 12.39 -13.52 0.18
C ASP A 10 11.73 -13.44 -1.21
N TYR A 11 10.64 -12.66 -1.37
CA TYR A 11 9.99 -12.42 -2.65
C TYR A 11 10.46 -11.13 -3.35
N GLU A 12 11.51 -10.46 -2.86
CA GLU A 12 12.14 -9.37 -3.61
C GLU A 12 12.93 -9.88 -4.82
N GLY A 13 12.86 -9.13 -5.93
CA GLY A 13 13.63 -9.44 -7.14
C GLY A 13 13.14 -10.64 -7.95
N VAL A 14 12.06 -11.30 -7.53
CA VAL A 14 11.42 -12.41 -8.23
C VAL A 14 10.04 -12.00 -8.74
N SER A 15 9.67 -12.49 -9.91
CA SER A 15 8.35 -12.29 -10.49
C SER A 15 7.32 -13.24 -9.89
N SER A 16 6.05 -12.83 -9.87
CA SER A 16 4.95 -13.72 -9.45
C SER A 16 4.92 -15.04 -10.23
N ALA A 17 5.35 -15.04 -11.50
CA ALA A 17 5.41 -16.24 -12.33
C ALA A 17 6.45 -17.27 -11.83
N GLU A 18 7.53 -16.82 -11.21
CA GLU A 18 8.59 -17.68 -10.66
C GLU A 18 8.17 -18.32 -9.34
N VAL A 19 7.44 -17.58 -8.49
CA VAL A 19 7.04 -18.04 -7.14
C VAL A 19 5.61 -18.58 -7.06
N ARG A 20 4.81 -18.53 -8.13
CA ARG A 20 3.40 -19.02 -8.11
C ARG A 20 3.21 -20.47 -7.69
N HIS A 21 4.26 -21.30 -7.80
CA HIS A 21 4.24 -22.70 -7.39
C HIS A 21 4.81 -22.94 -6.00
N ASP A 22 5.36 -21.92 -5.35
CA ASP A 22 5.83 -22.00 -3.98
C ASP A 22 4.62 -22.02 -3.01
N PRO A 23 4.45 -23.10 -2.22
CA PRO A 23 3.41 -23.16 -1.20
C PRO A 23 3.49 -22.04 -0.17
N GLY A 24 4.70 -21.55 0.14
CA GLY A 24 4.93 -20.42 1.04
C GLY A 24 4.33 -19.13 0.48
N TYR A 25 4.56 -18.87 -0.80
CA TYR A 25 4.01 -17.72 -1.51
C TYR A 25 2.48 -17.77 -1.55
N ALA A 26 1.90 -18.92 -1.94
CA ALA A 26 0.46 -19.13 -1.94
C ALA A 26 -0.16 -18.98 -0.54
N ALA A 27 0.53 -19.45 0.51
CA ALA A 27 0.06 -19.33 1.88
C ALA A 27 0.02 -17.86 2.35
N TRP A 28 1.05 -17.09 2.02
CA TRP A 28 1.13 -15.66 2.32
C TRP A 28 0.05 -14.86 1.59
N GLN A 29 -0.19 -15.14 0.29
CA GLN A 29 -1.21 -14.45 -0.51
C GLN A 29 -2.65 -14.57 0.01
N ARG A 30 -2.96 -15.56 0.87
CA ARG A 30 -4.29 -15.70 1.47
C ARG A 30 -4.62 -14.58 2.46
N ASP A 31 -3.62 -14.02 3.12
CA ASP A 31 -3.79 -12.90 4.06
C ASP A 31 -2.51 -12.06 4.15
N PRO A 32 -2.11 -11.36 3.08
CA PRO A 32 -0.92 -10.49 3.10
C PRO A 32 -1.11 -9.25 3.99
N TRP A 33 -2.34 -9.02 4.49
CA TRP A 33 -2.59 -7.98 5.48
C TRP A 33 -1.97 -8.32 6.81
N THR A 34 -2.15 -9.55 7.26
CA THR A 34 -1.68 -10.01 8.58
C THR A 34 -0.40 -10.83 8.49
N LEU A 35 -0.20 -11.57 7.40
CA LEU A 35 0.96 -12.43 7.21
C LEU A 35 2.10 -11.63 6.54
N PRO A 36 3.27 -11.52 7.16
CA PRO A 36 4.44 -10.98 6.48
C PRO A 36 4.98 -12.00 5.47
N ALA A 37 5.60 -11.51 4.39
CA ALA A 37 6.49 -12.36 3.61
C ALA A 37 7.67 -12.83 4.49
N PRO A 38 8.26 -14.02 4.26
CA PRO A 38 9.45 -14.44 4.97
C PRO A 38 10.56 -13.37 4.87
N GLY A 39 11.09 -12.93 6.01
CA GLY A 39 12.10 -11.86 6.07
C GLY A 39 11.58 -10.46 5.69
N GLY A 40 10.26 -10.27 5.54
CA GLY A 40 9.64 -9.02 5.11
C GLY A 40 8.64 -8.43 6.10
N GLU A 41 7.78 -7.55 5.59
CA GLU A 41 6.71 -6.87 6.34
C GLU A 41 5.33 -7.43 5.94
N SER A 42 4.34 -7.28 6.81
CA SER A 42 2.92 -7.38 6.47
C SER A 42 2.38 -6.01 6.01
N LEU A 43 1.28 -5.98 5.25
CA LEU A 43 0.67 -4.69 4.87
C LEU A 43 0.17 -3.91 6.09
N ARG A 44 -0.20 -4.58 7.19
CA ARG A 44 -0.57 -3.93 8.45
C ARG A 44 0.61 -3.18 9.07
N GLU A 45 1.81 -3.76 9.07
CA GLU A 45 3.02 -3.08 9.53
C GLU A 45 3.35 -1.86 8.66
N VAL A 46 3.23 -2.01 7.34
CA VAL A 46 3.40 -0.91 6.39
C VAL A 46 2.40 0.22 6.65
N ALA A 47 1.13 -0.11 6.83
CA ALA A 47 0.08 0.85 7.15
C ALA A 47 0.38 1.60 8.46
N ALA A 48 0.79 0.87 9.51
CA ALA A 48 1.12 1.46 10.81
C ALA A 48 2.27 2.47 10.71
N ARG A 49 3.36 2.16 9.99
CA ARG A 49 4.48 3.10 9.84
C ARG A 49 4.14 4.33 8.99
N LEU A 50 3.28 4.18 7.97
CA LEU A 50 2.79 5.32 7.18
C LEU A 50 1.82 6.17 7.98
N ARG A 51 0.92 5.56 8.76
CA ARG A 51 -0.01 6.28 9.62
C ARG A 51 0.74 7.09 10.67
N GLY A 52 1.71 6.49 11.36
CA GLY A 52 2.53 7.20 12.34
C GLY A 52 3.29 8.38 11.72
N TRP A 53 3.81 8.22 10.49
CA TRP A 53 4.37 9.35 9.73
C TRP A 53 3.33 10.44 9.43
N ALA A 54 2.15 10.06 8.95
CA ALA A 54 1.10 11.00 8.56
C ALA A 54 0.53 11.78 9.76
N GLU A 55 0.47 11.15 10.94
CA GLU A 55 -0.03 11.77 12.18
C GLU A 55 0.92 12.83 12.75
N GLU A 56 2.22 12.72 12.46
CA GLU A 56 3.28 13.66 12.85
C GLU A 56 3.47 14.84 11.89
N LEU A 57 2.79 14.85 10.74
CA LEU A 57 2.91 15.94 9.78
C LEU A 57 2.45 17.27 10.39
N PRO A 58 3.16 18.37 10.11
CA PRO A 58 2.72 19.69 10.52
C PRO A 58 1.44 20.09 9.77
N GLY A 59 0.76 21.13 10.25
CA GLY A 59 -0.34 21.74 9.51
C GLY A 59 0.11 22.34 8.18
N GLY A 60 -0.82 22.47 7.24
CA GLY A 60 -0.57 22.99 5.90
C GLY A 60 -0.51 21.90 4.83
N THR A 61 0.03 22.26 3.66
CA THR A 61 0.11 21.36 2.51
C THR A 61 1.43 20.60 2.51
N VAL A 62 1.34 19.27 2.52
CA VAL A 62 2.50 18.36 2.42
C VAL A 62 2.36 17.52 1.16
N THR A 63 3.42 17.47 0.36
CA THR A 63 3.54 16.54 -0.77
C THR A 63 4.53 15.44 -0.39
N ALA A 64 4.15 14.18 -0.59
CA ALA A 64 4.99 13.02 -0.34
C ALA A 64 4.96 12.07 -1.54
N PHE A 65 6.11 11.46 -1.80
CA PHE A 65 6.26 10.40 -2.80
C PHE A 65 6.42 9.08 -2.08
N THR A 66 5.66 8.08 -2.52
CA THR A 66 5.70 6.72 -1.98
C THR A 66 5.34 5.72 -3.08
N HIS A 67 5.08 4.48 -2.70
CA HIS A 67 4.91 3.37 -3.60
C HIS A 67 3.50 2.79 -3.52
N GLY A 68 3.25 1.80 -4.38
CA GLY A 68 1.91 1.30 -4.62
C GLY A 68 1.33 0.55 -3.44
N ALA A 69 2.05 -0.42 -2.86
CA ALA A 69 1.53 -1.17 -1.73
C ALA A 69 1.46 -0.28 -0.48
N ALA A 70 2.47 0.55 -0.25
CA ALA A 70 2.51 1.51 0.85
C ALA A 70 1.29 2.45 0.88
N LEU A 71 1.04 3.19 -0.20
CA LEU A 71 -0.11 4.11 -0.25
C LEU A 71 -1.43 3.37 -0.05
N ARG A 72 -1.61 2.23 -0.72
CA ARG A 72 -2.86 1.47 -0.63
C ARG A 72 -3.08 0.86 0.75
N ALA A 73 -2.03 0.44 1.45
CA ALA A 73 -2.10 -0.02 2.83
C ALA A 73 -2.54 1.09 3.79
N LEU A 74 -2.01 2.31 3.64
CA LEU A 74 -2.46 3.48 4.39
C LEU A 74 -3.95 3.77 4.15
N LEU A 75 -4.40 3.75 2.89
CA LEU A 75 -5.81 4.01 2.56
C LEU A 75 -6.75 2.95 3.16
N CYS A 76 -6.36 1.68 3.15
CA CYS A 76 -7.09 0.60 3.83
C CYS A 76 -7.20 0.85 5.34
N ASP A 77 -6.11 1.22 6.00
CA ASP A 77 -6.12 1.49 7.45
C ASP A 77 -6.99 2.71 7.80
N LEU A 78 -6.88 3.79 7.02
CA LEU A 78 -7.62 5.03 7.30
C LEU A 78 -9.13 4.91 7.04
N PHE A 79 -9.52 4.17 6.00
CA PHE A 79 -10.89 4.18 5.49
C PHE A 79 -11.61 2.82 5.55
N GLY A 80 -10.96 1.77 6.06
CA GLY A 80 -11.53 0.43 6.13
C GLY A 80 -11.83 -0.18 4.77
N TRP A 81 -11.07 0.20 3.74
CA TRP A 81 -11.26 -0.32 2.38
C TRP A 81 -10.97 -1.82 2.30
N PRO A 82 -11.68 -2.55 1.43
CA PRO A 82 -11.56 -3.99 1.35
C PRO A 82 -10.16 -4.43 0.96
N VAL A 83 -9.67 -5.43 1.67
CA VAL A 83 -8.41 -6.12 1.42
C VAL A 83 -8.77 -7.54 0.97
N THR A 84 -8.83 -7.73 -0.34
CA THR A 84 -9.28 -8.96 -0.97
C THR A 84 -8.14 -9.55 -1.79
N PRO A 85 -7.56 -10.70 -1.36
CA PRO A 85 -6.58 -11.43 -2.16
C PRO A 85 -7.02 -11.55 -3.62
N GLN A 86 -6.12 -11.21 -4.53
CA GLN A 86 -6.36 -11.25 -5.97
C GLN A 86 -5.63 -12.47 -6.55
N PRO A 87 -6.30 -13.33 -7.33
CA PRO A 87 -5.60 -14.37 -8.07
C PRO A 87 -4.49 -13.77 -8.93
N ASP A 88 -3.32 -14.42 -8.95
CA ASP A 88 -2.15 -14.03 -9.75
C ASP A 88 -1.57 -12.63 -9.51
N TYR A 89 -2.08 -11.89 -8.51
CA TYR A 89 -1.54 -10.59 -8.13
C TYR A 89 -1.18 -10.55 -6.65
N VAL A 90 0.03 -10.08 -6.40
CA VAL A 90 0.67 -10.16 -5.08
C VAL A 90 0.03 -9.25 -4.04
N LEU A 91 -0.70 -8.22 -4.47
CA LEU A 91 -1.33 -7.27 -3.56
C LEU A 91 -2.86 -7.45 -3.53
N PRO A 92 -3.47 -7.43 -2.33
CA PRO A 92 -4.90 -7.75 -2.12
C PRO A 92 -5.83 -6.56 -2.41
N PHE A 93 -5.48 -5.68 -3.34
CA PHE A 93 -6.23 -4.44 -3.56
C PHE A 93 -7.08 -4.55 -4.83
N PRO A 94 -8.43 -4.52 -4.74
CA PRO A 94 -9.31 -4.64 -5.91
C PRO A 94 -9.44 -3.34 -6.73
N TYR A 95 -8.44 -2.46 -6.67
CA TYR A 95 -8.46 -1.13 -7.27
C TYR A 95 -7.08 -0.77 -7.84
N ARG A 96 -7.09 0.05 -8.89
CA ARG A 96 -5.87 0.42 -9.62
C ARG A 96 -5.25 1.69 -9.07
N LEU A 97 -3.92 1.72 -9.07
CA LEU A 97 -3.12 2.90 -8.83
C LEU A 97 -2.16 3.07 -10.01
N ALA A 98 -2.25 4.19 -10.70
CA ALA A 98 -1.34 4.56 -11.78
C ALA A 98 0.02 4.97 -11.20
N HIS A 99 1.07 4.76 -11.98
CA HIS A 99 2.34 5.43 -11.70
C HIS A 99 2.12 6.94 -11.70
N THR A 100 2.82 7.64 -10.81
CA THR A 100 2.71 9.10 -10.65
C THR A 100 1.28 9.64 -10.43
N GLY A 101 0.31 8.79 -10.13
CA GLY A 101 -1.06 9.21 -9.81
C GLY A 101 -1.13 9.97 -8.49
N LEU A 102 -1.97 11.01 -8.46
CA LEU A 102 -2.18 11.89 -7.31
C LEU A 102 -3.30 11.37 -6.43
N THR A 103 -3.02 11.21 -5.14
CA THR A 103 -4.03 10.97 -4.11
C THR A 103 -3.96 12.11 -3.10
N ARG A 104 -5.10 12.77 -2.88
CA ARG A 104 -5.20 13.93 -1.98
C ARG A 104 -6.04 13.57 -0.76
N LEU A 105 -5.47 13.81 0.41
CA LEU A 105 -6.11 13.65 1.70
C LEU A 105 -6.14 14.99 2.42
N THR A 106 -7.18 15.23 3.22
CA THR A 106 -7.18 16.29 4.24
C THR A 106 -7.36 15.66 5.62
N ARG A 107 -6.82 16.32 6.64
CA ARG A 107 -6.95 15.94 8.05
C ARG A 107 -7.42 17.15 8.85
N GLU A 108 -8.64 17.08 9.38
CA GLU A 108 -9.25 18.13 10.20
C GLU A 108 -9.76 17.54 11.51
N ALA A 109 -9.41 18.15 12.64
CA ALA A 109 -9.77 17.65 13.98
C ALA A 109 -9.47 16.14 14.17
N GLY A 110 -8.35 15.67 13.61
CA GLY A 110 -7.94 14.25 13.67
C GLY A 110 -8.64 13.32 12.68
N ARG A 111 -9.66 13.79 11.94
CA ARG A 111 -10.40 13.00 10.95
C ARG A 111 -9.76 13.12 9.58
N TRP A 112 -9.48 11.97 8.96
CA TRP A 112 -9.01 11.89 7.58
C TRP A 112 -10.18 11.90 6.59
N THR A 113 -10.01 12.61 5.47
CA THR A 113 -10.93 12.63 4.34
C THR A 113 -10.17 12.47 3.04
N LEU A 114 -10.63 11.56 2.18
CA LEU A 114 -10.10 11.40 0.82
C LEU A 114 -10.78 12.40 -0.12
N LEU A 115 -9.99 13.31 -0.69
CA LEU A 115 -10.47 14.33 -1.64
C LEU A 115 -10.34 13.87 -3.09
N THR A 116 -9.30 13.11 -3.41
CA THR A 116 -9.05 12.59 -4.76
C THR A 116 -8.25 11.31 -4.65
N TYR A 117 -8.59 10.33 -5.47
CA TYR A 117 -7.88 9.06 -5.54
C TYR A 117 -7.36 8.83 -6.96
N ASN A 118 -6.07 8.51 -7.05
CA ASN A 118 -5.42 8.08 -8.29
C ASN A 118 -5.68 9.00 -9.50
N ASP A 119 -5.65 10.32 -9.30
CA ASP A 119 -5.76 11.29 -10.40
C ASP A 119 -4.46 11.30 -11.21
N HIS A 120 -4.55 10.85 -12.45
CA HIS A 120 -3.43 10.74 -13.39
C HIS A 120 -3.74 11.46 -14.70
N ALA A 121 -4.67 12.42 -14.68
CA ALA A 121 -5.05 13.19 -15.88
C ALA A 121 -3.90 14.04 -16.47
N HIS A 122 -2.82 14.23 -15.70
CA HIS A 122 -1.60 14.93 -16.14
C HIS A 122 -0.63 14.03 -16.92
N LEU A 123 -0.85 12.71 -16.92
CA LEU A 123 -0.14 11.79 -17.79
C LEU A 123 -0.89 11.82 -19.11
N GLU A 124 -0.42 12.64 -20.05
CA GLU A 124 -0.90 12.60 -21.43
C GLU A 124 -0.78 11.15 -21.97
N ASP A 125 -1.75 10.72 -22.80
CA ASP A 125 -1.76 9.39 -23.42
C ASP A 125 -0.53 9.13 -24.30
#